data_AF-A0A4P7H9T1-F1
#
_entry.id   AF-A0A4P7H9T1-F1
#
_cell.length_a   1.000
_cell.length_b   1.000
_cell.length_c   1.000
_cell.angle_alpha   90.00
_cell.angle_beta   90.00
_cell.angle_gamma   90.00
#
_symmetry.space_group_name_H-M   'P 1'
#
loop_
_entity.id
_entity.type
_entity.pdbx_description
1 polymer ?
#
loop_
_entity_poly.entity_id
_entity_poly.type
_entity_poly.pdbx_seq_one_letter_code
_entity_poly.pdbx_strand_id
1 'polypeptide(L)'
;MMSTQRLRFGAVAVLALFGAVLAGCGQGVQPPPTPRTEAPSTETDWEVAGSMTATGPNGPRKGVPDAPLTAINGDGGTYDKLALNSLADLQEFWTAAYPENFPGTFTPVSEFYSWDAKAPRQQAIEFCGESTYHVVNAAYCSADHTIGWDRGVLMPAVAEKFGEMAVVMVLAHEYGHAIQRQARLAGLRTPTLVLEQQADCLAGVFLRHVAEGDSAHFTLNTTDGLNAVLGATVAIRDQDPSDPSNAHGSAFERVTAVQIGYSDGAQGCKTLTTQQIAQRRGKLPVTFEPGEQFLPQLPVTVPSLQSVSQVLARIFPLSTPPRFDYSGVVRDCSNATPTEPVSYCPSTNTIGTAVPALAGRGAPTKDGLDPLSAAVNGDYNAFVIFVSRYVLAVQHDRKLGLTGAETAGLRTACLSGVVTTALSEPGSDPRLSAGDLDEAVSELLSEGRTAGDVNGKVVPSGYQRVEAFRTGVLEGEKACLSRYK
;
A
#
# COMPACT_ATOMS: atom_id res chain seq x y z
N MET A 1 24.62 -6.99 -35.50
CA MET A 1 24.82 -6.20 -34.28
C MET A 1 23.53 -5.44 -34.00
N MET A 2 22.71 -5.96 -33.09
CA MET A 2 21.41 -5.39 -32.72
C MET A 2 21.63 -4.22 -31.76
N SER A 3 21.03 -3.08 -32.08
CA SER A 3 21.04 -1.85 -31.29
C SER A 3 19.91 -1.94 -30.26
N THR A 4 20.25 -1.91 -28.97
CA THR A 4 19.31 -1.79 -27.86
C THR A 4 19.03 -0.31 -27.60
N GLN A 5 17.91 0.20 -28.12
CA GLN A 5 17.41 1.53 -27.77
C GLN A 5 16.54 1.45 -26.50
N ARG A 6 16.96 2.19 -25.47
CA ARG A 6 16.24 2.37 -24.22
C ARG A 6 15.02 3.26 -24.44
N LEU A 7 13.85 2.80 -24.00
CA LEU A 7 12.64 3.61 -23.88
C LEU A 7 12.85 4.68 -22.80
N ARG A 8 12.47 5.93 -23.10
CA ARG A 8 12.60 7.08 -22.19
C ARG A 8 11.22 7.42 -21.63
N PHE A 9 11.12 7.50 -20.30
CA PHE A 9 10.00 8.12 -19.61
C PHE A 9 10.09 9.64 -19.79
N GLY A 10 9.06 10.26 -20.35
CA GLY A 10 9.00 11.69 -20.61
C GLY A 10 8.32 12.44 -19.47
N ALA A 11 9.05 13.38 -18.84
CA ALA A 11 8.51 14.35 -17.90
C ALA A 11 7.90 15.54 -18.67
N VAL A 12 6.71 16.00 -18.28
CA VAL A 12 6.07 17.19 -18.85
C VAL A 12 6.02 18.32 -17.81
N ALA A 13 6.54 19.48 -18.20
CA ALA A 13 6.57 20.71 -17.42
C ALA A 13 5.29 21.53 -17.64
N VAL A 14 4.66 22.01 -16.57
CA VAL A 14 3.48 22.89 -16.64
C VAL A 14 3.89 24.35 -16.46
N LEU A 15 3.61 25.17 -17.47
CA LEU A 15 3.79 26.63 -17.49
C LEU A 15 2.50 27.32 -17.02
N ALA A 16 2.60 28.12 -15.96
CA ALA A 16 1.52 28.91 -15.39
C ALA A 16 1.42 30.31 -15.99
N LEU A 17 0.19 30.81 -16.22
CA LEU A 17 -0.09 32.22 -16.46
C LEU A 17 -1.37 32.67 -15.73
N PHE A 18 -1.25 33.86 -15.14
CA PHE A 18 -2.07 34.45 -14.08
C PHE A 18 -3.40 35.06 -14.53
N GLY A 19 -4.35 35.11 -13.60
CA GLY A 19 -5.50 36.03 -13.62
C GLY A 19 -6.16 36.14 -12.24
N ALA A 20 -5.98 37.27 -11.56
CA ALA A 20 -6.48 37.55 -10.21
C ALA A 20 -7.85 38.23 -10.23
N VAL A 21 -8.78 37.82 -9.36
CA VAL A 21 -9.88 38.67 -8.84
C VAL A 21 -10.17 38.33 -7.38
N LEU A 22 -10.41 39.39 -6.60
CA LEU A 22 -10.55 39.49 -5.13
C LEU A 22 -12.00 39.34 -4.62
N ALA A 23 -12.10 38.89 -3.35
CA ALA A 23 -13.15 39.14 -2.31
C ALA A 23 -14.59 38.60 -2.55
N GLY A 24 -15.35 38.13 -1.54
CA GLY A 24 -15.23 38.24 -0.09
C GLY A 24 -16.23 37.34 0.69
N CYS A 25 -16.15 37.42 2.02
CA CYS A 25 -16.73 36.53 3.03
C CYS A 25 -18.23 36.72 3.33
N GLY A 26 -18.88 35.67 3.86
CA GLY A 26 -20.16 35.76 4.58
C GLY A 26 -20.55 34.44 5.27
N GLN A 27 -20.44 34.41 6.60
CA GLN A 27 -20.71 33.27 7.51
C GLN A 27 -22.20 33.11 7.84
N GLY A 28 -22.62 31.87 8.12
CA GLY A 28 -23.91 31.55 8.75
C GLY A 28 -23.88 30.17 9.40
N VAL A 29 -23.49 30.12 10.68
CA VAL A 29 -23.44 28.91 11.52
C VAL A 29 -24.83 28.60 12.07
N GLN A 30 -25.33 27.39 11.83
CA GLN A 30 -26.44 26.78 12.58
C GLN A 30 -25.90 25.63 13.46
N PRO A 31 -26.38 25.46 14.70
CA PRO A 31 -25.91 24.42 15.60
C PRO A 31 -26.46 23.04 15.20
N PRO A 32 -25.71 21.94 15.40
CA PRO A 32 -26.14 20.60 15.02
C PRO A 32 -27.21 20.03 15.98
N PRO A 33 -28.13 19.17 15.50
CA PRO A 33 -29.05 18.44 16.36
C PRO A 33 -28.33 17.33 17.13
N THR A 34 -28.79 17.09 18.36
CA THR A 34 -28.31 16.11 19.33
C THR A 34 -28.36 14.65 18.81
N PRO A 35 -27.35 13.79 19.13
CA PRO A 35 -27.36 12.39 18.71
C PRO A 35 -28.37 11.56 19.51
N ARG A 36 -29.17 10.73 18.81
CA ARG A 36 -29.86 9.60 19.45
C ARG A 36 -28.82 8.54 19.79
N THR A 37 -28.76 8.18 21.06
CA THR A 37 -28.07 7.01 21.59
C THR A 37 -28.81 5.74 21.20
N GLU A 38 -28.30 5.00 20.23
CA GLU A 38 -28.55 3.56 20.09
C GLU A 38 -27.23 2.83 20.33
N ALA A 39 -27.29 1.80 21.19
CA ALA A 39 -26.14 0.98 21.58
C ALA A 39 -25.67 0.11 20.40
N PRO A 40 -24.39 -0.31 20.35
CA PRO A 40 -23.87 -1.09 19.23
C PRO A 40 -24.49 -2.49 19.24
N SER A 41 -25.21 -2.82 18.19
CA SER A 41 -25.67 -4.18 17.88
C SER A 41 -24.47 -5.05 17.52
N THR A 42 -24.41 -6.21 18.17
CA THR A 42 -23.51 -7.33 17.90
C THR A 42 -23.60 -7.80 16.44
N GLU A 43 -22.43 -8.09 15.86
CA GLU A 43 -22.14 -8.91 14.66
C GLU A 43 -23.30 -9.04 13.66
N THR A 44 -23.23 -8.28 12.56
CA THR A 44 -24.18 -8.35 11.44
C THR A 44 -23.46 -8.90 10.22
N ASP A 45 -24.20 -9.44 9.23
CA ASP A 45 -23.69 -10.13 8.02
C ASP A 45 -22.57 -9.39 7.22
N TRP A 46 -22.32 -8.10 7.49
CA TRP A 46 -21.18 -7.30 7.01
C TRP A 46 -19.81 -7.85 7.42
N GLU A 47 -19.70 -8.45 8.61
CA GLU A 47 -18.46 -8.99 9.16
C GLU A 47 -17.99 -10.26 8.44
N VAL A 48 -18.81 -10.80 7.54
CA VAL A 48 -18.54 -12.03 6.77
C VAL A 48 -18.21 -11.70 5.30
N ALA A 49 -18.88 -10.72 4.69
CA ALA A 49 -18.64 -10.33 3.28
C ALA A 49 -17.51 -9.30 3.14
N GLY A 50 -17.46 -8.27 3.99
CA GLY A 50 -16.37 -7.28 4.07
C GLY A 50 -15.31 -7.60 5.13
N SER A 51 -15.35 -8.81 5.69
CA SER A 51 -14.39 -9.27 6.69
C SER A 51 -12.97 -9.18 6.15
N MET A 52 -12.03 -8.67 6.95
CA MET A 52 -10.62 -8.69 6.57
C MET A 52 -10.05 -10.11 6.36
N THR A 53 -10.80 -11.16 6.71
CA THR A 53 -10.45 -12.58 6.53
C THR A 53 -11.28 -13.29 5.43
N ALA A 54 -12.08 -12.57 4.65
CA ALA A 54 -12.92 -13.16 3.59
C ALA A 54 -12.07 -13.83 2.50
N THR A 55 -12.40 -15.10 2.23
CA THR A 55 -11.82 -15.90 1.14
C THR A 55 -12.85 -16.07 0.02
N GLY A 56 -12.41 -16.32 -1.21
CA GLY A 56 -13.34 -16.48 -2.33
C GLY A 56 -12.72 -16.19 -3.69
N PRO A 57 -13.54 -16.10 -4.75
CA PRO A 57 -13.06 -15.69 -6.06
C PRO A 57 -12.63 -14.21 -6.10
N ASN A 58 -11.66 -13.93 -6.96
CA ASN A 58 -11.20 -12.58 -7.30
C ASN A 58 -11.39 -12.34 -8.80
N GLY A 59 -11.68 -11.11 -9.20
CA GLY A 59 -11.74 -10.70 -10.61
C GLY A 59 -13.16 -10.66 -11.20
N PRO A 60 -13.29 -10.72 -12.53
CA PRO A 60 -14.57 -10.64 -13.22
C PRO A 60 -15.53 -11.77 -12.83
N ARG A 61 -16.80 -11.41 -12.61
CA ARG A 61 -17.88 -12.36 -12.34
C ARG A 61 -18.28 -13.08 -13.61
N LYS A 62 -18.51 -14.40 -13.48
CA LYS A 62 -18.94 -15.24 -14.61
C LYS A 62 -20.40 -15.00 -14.94
N GLY A 63 -20.71 -14.92 -16.24
CA GLY A 63 -22.08 -14.82 -16.74
C GLY A 63 -22.70 -13.42 -16.63
N VAL A 64 -21.92 -12.42 -16.23
CA VAL A 64 -22.32 -11.01 -16.26
C VAL A 64 -22.04 -10.46 -17.67
N PRO A 65 -23.03 -9.86 -18.35
CA PRO A 65 -22.80 -9.20 -19.63
C PRO A 65 -21.80 -8.06 -19.51
N ASP A 66 -21.02 -7.80 -20.57
CA ASP A 66 -20.14 -6.62 -20.62
C ASP A 66 -20.97 -5.32 -20.55
N ALA A 67 -20.44 -4.32 -19.86
CA ALA A 67 -21.06 -3.02 -19.73
C ALA A 67 -21.26 -2.35 -21.10
N PRO A 68 -22.36 -1.59 -21.30
CA PRO A 68 -22.65 -0.92 -22.56
C PRO A 68 -21.83 0.38 -22.73
N LEU A 69 -20.54 0.35 -22.39
CA LEU A 69 -19.60 1.45 -22.56
C LEU A 69 -18.68 1.16 -23.76
N THR A 70 -18.13 2.22 -24.36
CA THR A 70 -17.19 2.12 -25.49
C THR A 70 -15.99 3.03 -25.25
N ALA A 71 -14.82 2.59 -25.69
CA ALA A 71 -13.61 3.41 -25.71
C ALA A 71 -13.27 3.89 -27.12
N ILE A 72 -12.88 5.15 -27.26
CA ILE A 72 -12.27 5.68 -28.47
C ILE A 72 -10.96 4.92 -28.70
N ASN A 73 -10.76 4.45 -29.93
CA ASN A 73 -9.61 3.62 -30.34
C ASN A 73 -9.49 2.28 -29.58
N GLY A 74 -10.58 1.83 -28.95
CA GLY A 74 -10.67 0.49 -28.39
C GLY A 74 -10.75 -0.60 -29.48
N ASP A 75 -10.22 -1.78 -29.17
CA ASP A 75 -10.31 -2.98 -30.00
C ASP A 75 -11.35 -3.99 -29.49
N GLY A 76 -11.99 -3.72 -28.34
CA GLY A 76 -13.00 -4.60 -27.74
C GLY A 76 -12.42 -5.92 -27.21
N GLY A 77 -11.10 -6.00 -27.09
CA GLY A 77 -10.37 -7.13 -26.51
C GLY A 77 -10.52 -7.21 -25.00
N THR A 78 -9.81 -8.18 -24.42
CA THR A 78 -9.91 -8.51 -22.98
C THR A 78 -9.70 -7.30 -22.07
N TYR A 79 -8.66 -6.49 -22.31
CA TYR A 79 -8.32 -5.37 -21.44
C TYR A 79 -9.23 -4.15 -21.63
N ASP A 80 -9.80 -3.96 -22.82
CA ASP A 80 -10.84 -2.95 -23.00
C ASP A 80 -12.13 -3.34 -22.27
N LYS A 81 -12.54 -4.60 -22.36
CA LYS A 81 -13.71 -5.09 -21.61
C LYS A 81 -13.50 -5.00 -20.10
N LEU A 82 -12.34 -5.44 -19.62
CA LEU A 82 -11.98 -5.33 -18.21
C LEU A 82 -12.03 -3.88 -17.73
N ALA A 83 -11.46 -2.95 -18.51
CA ALA A 83 -11.45 -1.54 -18.17
C ALA A 83 -12.86 -0.92 -18.19
N LEU A 84 -13.62 -1.16 -19.26
CA LEU A 84 -14.98 -0.63 -19.42
C LEU A 84 -15.94 -1.18 -18.35
N ASN A 85 -15.84 -2.46 -17.98
CA ASN A 85 -16.60 -3.03 -16.87
C ASN A 85 -16.20 -2.38 -15.54
N SER A 86 -14.91 -2.12 -15.31
CA SER A 86 -14.42 -1.43 -14.10
C SER A 86 -14.97 -0.02 -13.98
N LEU A 87 -14.94 0.73 -15.09
CA LEU A 87 -15.41 2.10 -15.18
C LEU A 87 -16.94 2.19 -15.04
N ALA A 88 -17.68 1.20 -15.54
CA ALA A 88 -19.12 1.10 -15.34
C ALA A 88 -19.48 0.94 -13.85
N ASP A 89 -18.82 0.02 -13.14
CA ASP A 89 -19.07 -0.20 -11.71
C ASP A 89 -18.65 0.99 -10.86
N LEU A 90 -17.54 1.64 -11.19
CA LEU A 90 -17.12 2.89 -10.54
C LEU A 90 -18.15 4.00 -10.71
N GLN A 91 -18.73 4.13 -11.91
CA GLN A 91 -19.78 5.12 -12.17
C GLN A 91 -21.06 4.81 -11.42
N GLU A 92 -21.48 3.55 -11.38
CA GLU A 92 -22.65 3.12 -10.62
C GLU A 92 -22.46 3.40 -9.13
N PHE A 93 -21.32 2.96 -8.57
CA PHE A 93 -20.97 3.18 -7.18
C PHE A 93 -20.96 4.67 -6.83
N TRP A 94 -20.22 5.50 -7.57
CA TRP A 94 -20.11 6.93 -7.26
C TRP A 94 -21.40 7.70 -7.55
N THR A 95 -22.28 7.23 -8.43
CA THR A 95 -23.62 7.82 -8.59
C THR A 95 -24.41 7.78 -7.28
N ALA A 96 -24.31 6.68 -6.53
CA ALA A 96 -24.95 6.52 -5.23
C ALA A 96 -24.12 7.17 -4.10
N ALA A 97 -22.82 6.87 -4.02
CA ALA A 97 -21.98 7.23 -2.88
C ALA A 97 -21.57 8.72 -2.85
N TYR A 98 -21.47 9.38 -4.01
CA TYR A 98 -21.00 10.77 -4.08
C TYR A 98 -21.92 11.75 -3.32
N PRO A 99 -23.25 11.83 -3.53
CA PRO A 99 -24.09 12.81 -2.83
C PRO A 99 -24.16 12.58 -1.31
N GLU A 100 -23.87 11.38 -0.83
CA GLU A 100 -23.77 11.07 0.61
C GLU A 100 -22.48 11.61 1.23
N ASN A 101 -21.42 11.72 0.42
CA ASN A 101 -20.08 12.04 0.89
C ASN A 101 -19.61 13.43 0.46
N PHE A 102 -20.12 14.00 -0.62
CA PHE A 102 -19.63 15.24 -1.22
C PHE A 102 -20.79 16.13 -1.65
N PRO A 103 -20.57 17.46 -1.70
CA PRO A 103 -21.62 18.38 -2.14
C PRO A 103 -21.92 18.21 -3.63
N GLY A 104 -23.21 18.23 -3.98
CA GLY A 104 -23.71 18.19 -5.35
C GLY A 104 -24.11 16.79 -5.82
N THR A 105 -24.31 16.66 -7.12
CA THR A 105 -24.58 15.39 -7.79
C THR A 105 -23.33 14.90 -8.49
N PHE A 106 -23.14 13.58 -8.53
CA PHE A 106 -22.07 12.96 -9.31
C PHE A 106 -22.25 13.22 -10.81
N THR A 107 -21.14 13.41 -11.50
CA THR A 107 -21.08 13.55 -12.96
C THR A 107 -20.03 12.55 -13.43
N PRO A 108 -20.42 11.52 -14.20
CA PRO A 108 -19.48 10.56 -14.75
C PRO A 108 -18.44 11.22 -15.67
N VAL A 109 -17.30 10.55 -15.84
CA VAL A 109 -16.30 10.95 -16.83
C VAL A 109 -16.89 10.97 -18.25
N SER A 110 -16.43 11.90 -19.08
CA SER A 110 -17.07 12.25 -20.35
C SER A 110 -16.89 11.16 -21.40
N GLU A 111 -15.65 10.70 -21.57
CA GLU A 111 -15.25 9.75 -22.61
C GLU A 111 -14.09 8.87 -22.11
N PHE A 112 -13.92 7.73 -22.77
CA PHE A 112 -12.90 6.74 -22.50
C PHE A 112 -11.98 6.55 -23.69
N TYR A 113 -10.68 6.41 -23.44
CA TYR A 113 -9.67 6.21 -24.46
C TYR A 113 -8.89 4.93 -24.21
N SER A 114 -8.67 4.16 -25.27
CA SER A 114 -7.80 2.99 -25.21
C SER A 114 -6.71 3.12 -26.27
N TRP A 115 -5.47 2.83 -25.90
CA TRP A 115 -4.37 2.79 -26.85
C TRP A 115 -3.47 1.58 -26.64
N ASP A 116 -2.70 1.22 -27.66
CA ASP A 116 -1.67 0.19 -27.58
C ASP A 116 -0.30 0.87 -27.68
N ALA A 117 0.48 0.84 -26.60
CA ALA A 117 1.81 1.44 -26.56
C ALA A 117 2.80 0.81 -27.56
N LYS A 118 2.54 -0.43 -28.03
CA LYS A 118 3.35 -1.13 -29.05
C LYS A 118 2.96 -0.75 -30.47
N ALA A 119 1.84 -0.05 -30.67
CA ALA A 119 1.36 0.31 -31.99
C ALA A 119 2.36 1.24 -32.71
N PRO A 120 2.48 1.12 -34.05
CA PRO A 120 3.31 2.04 -34.81
C PRO A 120 2.79 3.48 -34.69
N ARG A 121 3.68 4.48 -34.83
CA ARG A 121 3.34 5.90 -34.60
C ARG A 121 2.13 6.40 -35.40
N GLN A 122 1.88 5.82 -36.58
CA GLN A 122 0.73 6.17 -37.43
C GLN A 122 -0.63 5.76 -36.84
N GLN A 123 -0.63 4.85 -35.85
CA GLN A 123 -1.81 4.38 -35.12
C GLN A 123 -1.90 4.97 -33.71
N ALA A 124 -0.91 5.76 -33.30
CA ALA A 124 -0.99 6.49 -32.04
C ALA A 124 -2.08 7.57 -32.15
N ILE A 125 -2.78 7.78 -31.04
CA ILE A 125 -3.80 8.82 -30.90
C ILE A 125 -3.24 9.94 -30.02
N GLU A 126 -4.02 10.98 -29.83
CA GLU A 126 -3.77 12.01 -28.82
C GLU A 126 -4.65 11.74 -27.60
N PHE A 127 -4.06 11.80 -26.41
CA PHE A 127 -4.75 11.76 -25.13
C PHE A 127 -4.23 12.89 -24.25
N CYS A 128 -5.13 13.69 -23.68
CA CYS A 128 -4.78 14.86 -22.87
C CYS A 128 -3.82 15.86 -23.55
N GLY A 129 -3.88 15.96 -24.88
CA GLY A 129 -3.00 16.83 -25.68
C GLY A 129 -1.61 16.28 -25.96
N GLU A 130 -1.34 15.01 -25.62
CA GLU A 130 -0.08 14.32 -25.85
C GLU A 130 -0.27 13.03 -26.66
N SER A 131 0.73 12.69 -27.48
CA SER A 131 0.69 11.47 -28.31
C SER A 131 0.86 10.22 -27.47
N THR A 132 0.04 9.19 -27.72
CA THR A 132 0.10 7.91 -27.00
C THR A 132 1.20 6.94 -27.47
N TYR A 133 2.05 7.36 -28.42
CA TYR A 133 3.11 6.51 -28.98
C TYR A 133 4.16 6.13 -27.92
N HIS A 134 4.33 4.82 -27.64
CA HIS A 134 5.17 4.27 -26.56
C HIS A 134 4.77 4.69 -25.14
N VAL A 135 3.56 5.19 -24.93
CA VAL A 135 3.09 5.58 -23.60
C VAL A 135 2.52 4.34 -22.89
N VAL A 136 3.26 3.78 -21.94
CA VAL A 136 2.78 2.70 -21.07
C VAL A 136 2.17 3.33 -19.83
N ASN A 137 0.87 3.67 -19.87
CA ASN A 137 0.22 4.37 -18.77
C ASN A 137 -1.29 4.12 -18.68
N ALA A 138 -1.89 4.50 -17.55
CA ALA A 138 -3.30 4.86 -17.43
C ALA A 138 -3.36 6.27 -16.85
N ALA A 139 -4.40 7.04 -17.20
CA ALA A 139 -4.46 8.42 -16.76
C ALA A 139 -5.88 8.98 -16.77
N TYR A 140 -6.18 9.83 -15.78
CA TYR A 140 -7.26 10.80 -15.83
C TYR A 140 -6.80 12.14 -16.41
N CYS A 141 -7.45 12.60 -17.49
CA CYS A 141 -7.21 13.93 -18.03
C CYS A 141 -8.14 14.96 -17.40
N SER A 142 -7.55 15.86 -16.62
CA SER A 142 -8.29 16.95 -16.00
C SER A 142 -8.78 17.99 -17.01
N ALA A 143 -8.16 18.15 -18.19
CA ALA A 143 -8.55 19.19 -19.13
C ALA A 143 -9.97 18.97 -19.70
N ASP A 144 -10.30 17.73 -20.06
CA ASP A 144 -11.54 17.35 -20.74
C ASP A 144 -12.37 16.30 -19.97
N HIS A 145 -11.92 15.92 -18.77
CA HIS A 145 -12.63 15.01 -17.87
C HIS A 145 -12.80 13.61 -18.48
N THR A 146 -11.71 13.10 -19.07
CA THR A 146 -11.65 11.77 -19.72
C THR A 146 -10.69 10.83 -18.99
N ILE A 147 -10.84 9.52 -19.19
CA ILE A 147 -9.90 8.50 -18.69
C ILE A 147 -9.39 7.70 -19.87
N GLY A 148 -8.12 7.30 -19.83
CA GLY A 148 -7.62 6.31 -20.78
C GLY A 148 -6.55 5.37 -20.23
N TRP A 149 -6.32 4.29 -20.97
CA TRP A 149 -5.39 3.22 -20.59
C TRP A 149 -4.63 2.61 -21.77
N ASP A 150 -3.43 2.11 -21.49
CA ASP A 150 -2.65 1.26 -22.38
C ASP A 150 -3.09 -0.22 -22.27
N ARG A 151 -3.81 -0.70 -23.28
CA ARG A 151 -4.23 -2.11 -23.38
C ARG A 151 -3.11 -3.05 -23.86
N GLY A 152 -2.01 -2.52 -24.38
CA GLY A 152 -0.97 -3.29 -25.08
C GLY A 152 0.22 -3.73 -24.22
N VAL A 153 0.58 -2.93 -23.20
CA VAL A 153 1.67 -3.24 -22.27
C VAL A 153 1.21 -3.18 -20.81
N LEU A 154 0.68 -2.04 -20.34
CA LEU A 154 0.40 -1.82 -18.92
C LEU A 154 -0.64 -2.79 -18.36
N MET A 155 -1.86 -2.77 -18.91
CA MET A 155 -2.97 -3.59 -18.39
C MET A 155 -2.61 -5.09 -18.40
N PRO A 156 -2.02 -5.65 -19.48
CA PRO A 156 -1.53 -7.02 -19.45
C PRO A 156 -0.48 -7.28 -18.37
N ALA A 157 0.53 -6.43 -18.26
CA ALA A 157 1.62 -6.66 -17.32
C ALA A 157 1.15 -6.59 -15.85
N VAL A 158 0.21 -5.69 -15.53
CA VAL A 158 -0.42 -5.62 -14.22
C VAL A 158 -1.27 -6.86 -13.95
N ALA A 159 -2.12 -7.27 -14.90
CA ALA A 159 -2.98 -8.44 -14.75
C ALA A 159 -2.19 -9.76 -14.63
N GLU A 160 -1.13 -9.93 -15.43
CA GLU A 160 -0.28 -11.12 -15.38
C GLU A 160 0.44 -11.26 -14.03
N LYS A 161 0.82 -10.14 -13.42
CA LYS A 161 1.62 -10.14 -12.19
C LYS A 161 0.79 -10.12 -10.91
N PHE A 162 -0.33 -9.40 -10.91
CA PHE A 162 -1.12 -9.13 -9.71
C PHE A 162 -2.61 -9.50 -9.88
N GLY A 163 -3.00 -10.07 -11.01
CA GLY A 163 -4.38 -10.43 -11.30
C GLY A 163 -5.24 -9.26 -11.79
N GLU A 164 -6.42 -9.56 -12.30
CA GLU A 164 -7.32 -8.60 -12.95
C GLU A 164 -7.84 -7.51 -11.99
N MET A 165 -7.96 -7.81 -10.69
CA MET A 165 -8.35 -6.79 -9.70
C MET A 165 -7.30 -5.69 -9.52
N ALA A 166 -6.02 -5.96 -9.82
CA ALA A 166 -5.01 -4.91 -9.82
C ALA A 166 -5.21 -3.91 -10.97
N VAL A 167 -5.74 -4.35 -12.11
CA VAL A 167 -6.16 -3.44 -13.19
C VAL A 167 -7.33 -2.57 -12.73
N VAL A 168 -8.30 -3.16 -12.02
CA VAL A 168 -9.43 -2.41 -11.43
C VAL A 168 -8.92 -1.36 -10.44
N MET A 169 -7.91 -1.67 -9.63
CA MET A 169 -7.28 -0.70 -8.73
C MET A 169 -6.64 0.47 -9.49
N VAL A 170 -5.90 0.20 -10.57
CA VAL A 170 -5.31 1.27 -11.41
C VAL A 170 -6.40 2.21 -11.93
N LEU A 171 -7.49 1.67 -12.48
CA LEU A 171 -8.58 2.50 -13.00
C LEU A 171 -9.37 3.21 -11.90
N ALA A 172 -9.55 2.58 -10.74
CA ALA A 172 -10.19 3.20 -9.58
C ALA A 172 -9.35 4.36 -9.03
N HIS A 173 -8.01 4.26 -9.08
CA HIS A 173 -7.10 5.37 -8.78
C HIS A 173 -7.30 6.53 -9.76
N GLU A 174 -7.28 6.28 -11.07
CA GLU A 174 -7.53 7.34 -12.07
C GLU A 174 -8.90 8.00 -11.88
N TYR A 175 -9.92 7.19 -11.58
CA TYR A 175 -11.25 7.71 -11.25
C TYR A 175 -11.25 8.53 -9.96
N GLY A 176 -10.40 8.19 -9.00
CA GLY A 176 -10.16 8.95 -7.78
C GLY A 176 -9.79 10.41 -8.07
N HIS A 177 -8.96 10.68 -9.09
CA HIS A 177 -8.67 12.05 -9.52
C HIS A 177 -9.90 12.79 -10.06
N ALA A 178 -10.78 12.09 -10.80
CA ALA A 178 -12.04 12.66 -11.27
C ALA A 178 -12.94 13.07 -10.08
N ILE A 179 -13.06 12.20 -9.07
CA ILE A 179 -13.82 12.46 -7.85
C ILE A 179 -13.21 13.61 -7.05
N GLN A 180 -11.90 13.65 -6.87
CA GLN A 180 -11.20 14.75 -6.16
C GLN A 180 -11.51 16.12 -6.77
N ARG A 181 -11.42 16.20 -8.11
CA ARG A 181 -11.70 17.44 -8.85
C ARG A 181 -13.14 17.87 -8.63
N GLN A 182 -14.09 16.94 -8.77
CA GLN A 182 -15.51 17.25 -8.64
C GLN A 182 -15.88 17.65 -7.19
N ALA A 183 -15.37 16.91 -6.22
CA ALA A 183 -15.56 17.14 -4.79
C ALA A 183 -14.75 18.33 -4.25
N ARG A 184 -13.88 18.93 -5.08
CA ARG A 184 -12.98 20.05 -4.70
C ARG A 184 -12.11 19.71 -3.49
N LEU A 185 -11.68 18.45 -3.38
CA LEU A 185 -10.74 18.00 -2.34
C LEU A 185 -9.33 18.54 -2.55
N ALA A 186 -9.05 18.94 -3.79
CA ALA A 186 -7.79 19.51 -4.19
C ALA A 186 -7.96 20.71 -5.13
N GLY A 187 -6.97 21.61 -5.10
CA GLY A 187 -6.89 22.76 -5.99
C GLY A 187 -5.46 22.99 -6.47
N LEU A 188 -5.23 24.10 -7.17
CA LEU A 188 -3.95 24.42 -7.83
C LEU A 188 -2.71 24.43 -6.92
N ARG A 189 -2.89 24.54 -5.60
CA ARG A 189 -1.78 24.55 -4.61
C ARG A 189 -1.66 23.25 -3.84
N THR A 190 -2.53 22.28 -4.09
CA THR A 190 -2.45 20.97 -3.45
C THR A 190 -1.20 20.26 -3.97
N PRO A 191 -0.27 19.85 -3.09
CA PRO A 191 0.92 19.10 -3.51
C PRO A 191 0.54 17.81 -4.22
N THR A 192 1.29 17.40 -5.24
CA THR A 192 1.04 16.17 -6.02
C THR A 192 0.86 14.96 -5.12
N LEU A 193 1.74 14.77 -4.13
CA LEU A 193 1.61 13.69 -3.15
C LEU A 193 0.24 13.62 -2.44
N VAL A 194 -0.39 14.77 -2.16
CA VAL A 194 -1.73 14.80 -1.57
C VAL A 194 -2.78 14.33 -2.60
N LEU A 195 -2.64 14.73 -3.87
CA LEU A 195 -3.52 14.29 -4.96
C LEU A 195 -3.46 12.77 -5.12
N GLU A 196 -2.25 12.22 -5.18
CA GLU A 196 -2.03 10.79 -5.38
C GLU A 196 -2.56 9.97 -4.19
N GLN A 197 -2.28 10.38 -2.95
CA GLN A 197 -2.82 9.69 -1.78
C GLN A 197 -4.34 9.81 -1.67
N GLN A 198 -4.94 10.94 -2.05
CA GLN A 198 -6.39 11.03 -2.11
C GLN A 198 -6.96 10.05 -3.15
N ALA A 199 -6.24 9.76 -4.24
CA ALA A 199 -6.72 8.93 -5.35
C ALA A 199 -6.66 7.46 -4.97
N ASP A 200 -5.52 7.03 -4.42
CA ASP A 200 -5.35 5.72 -3.79
C ASP A 200 -6.41 5.48 -2.70
N CYS A 201 -6.72 6.50 -1.89
CA CYS A 201 -7.77 6.39 -0.88
C CYS A 201 -9.15 6.21 -1.49
N LEU A 202 -9.55 7.03 -2.46
CA LEU A 202 -10.85 6.90 -3.12
C LEU A 202 -11.00 5.57 -3.86
N ALA A 203 -9.90 5.03 -4.41
CA ALA A 203 -9.86 3.67 -4.95
C ALA A 203 -10.12 2.63 -3.85
N GLY A 204 -9.51 2.78 -2.67
CA GLY A 204 -9.77 1.95 -1.49
C GLY A 204 -11.26 1.91 -1.08
N VAL A 205 -11.96 3.04 -1.20
CA VAL A 205 -13.42 3.11 -0.94
C VAL A 205 -14.19 2.21 -1.90
N PHE A 206 -13.87 2.26 -3.20
CA PHE A 206 -14.51 1.40 -4.19
C PHE A 206 -14.14 -0.08 -4.02
N LEU A 207 -12.87 -0.39 -3.72
CA LEU A 207 -12.44 -1.77 -3.47
C LEU A 207 -13.20 -2.41 -2.30
N ARG A 208 -13.55 -1.63 -1.27
CA ARG A 208 -14.43 -2.10 -0.20
C ARG A 208 -15.80 -2.51 -0.73
N HIS A 209 -16.44 -1.68 -1.54
CA HIS A 209 -17.73 -1.99 -2.16
C HIS A 209 -17.67 -3.27 -3.01
N VAL A 210 -16.57 -3.49 -3.75
CA VAL A 210 -16.36 -4.76 -4.49
C VAL A 210 -16.22 -5.94 -3.53
N ALA A 211 -15.47 -5.77 -2.44
CA ALA A 211 -15.25 -6.82 -1.45
C ALA A 211 -16.52 -7.18 -0.67
N GLU A 212 -17.38 -6.20 -0.38
CA GLU A 212 -18.70 -6.40 0.22
C GLU A 212 -19.68 -7.16 -0.71
N GLY A 213 -19.29 -7.35 -1.99
CA GLY A 213 -20.01 -8.16 -2.94
C GLY A 213 -21.02 -7.39 -3.78
N ASP A 214 -21.03 -6.06 -3.67
CA ASP A 214 -22.04 -5.19 -4.25
C ASP A 214 -21.71 -4.69 -5.67
N SER A 215 -20.49 -4.95 -6.15
CA SER A 215 -20.10 -4.68 -7.55
C SER A 215 -20.73 -5.67 -8.52
N ALA A 216 -21.25 -5.14 -9.63
CA ALA A 216 -21.95 -5.91 -10.67
C ALA A 216 -20.99 -6.85 -11.43
N HIS A 217 -19.81 -6.36 -11.81
CA HIS A 217 -18.88 -7.10 -12.66
C HIS A 217 -17.75 -7.77 -11.89
N PHE A 218 -17.45 -7.39 -10.64
CA PHE A 218 -16.27 -7.85 -9.92
C PHE A 218 -16.56 -8.47 -8.56
N THR A 219 -15.65 -9.35 -8.15
CA THR A 219 -15.56 -9.91 -6.80
C THR A 219 -14.14 -9.73 -6.30
N LEU A 220 -13.99 -9.45 -5.01
CA LEU A 220 -12.69 -9.26 -4.37
C LEU A 220 -12.74 -9.89 -2.98
N ASN A 221 -11.84 -10.82 -2.73
CA ASN A 221 -11.62 -11.32 -1.38
C ASN A 221 -10.50 -10.52 -0.69
N THR A 222 -10.43 -10.58 0.64
CA THR A 222 -9.47 -9.80 1.44
C THR A 222 -8.18 -10.56 1.78
N THR A 223 -8.03 -11.76 1.22
CA THR A 223 -6.82 -12.60 1.34
C THR A 223 -5.90 -12.40 0.16
N ASP A 224 -5.81 -13.35 -0.78
CA ASP A 224 -4.93 -13.26 -1.95
C ASP A 224 -5.34 -12.13 -2.91
N GLY A 225 -6.64 -11.83 -3.03
CA GLY A 225 -7.16 -10.77 -3.91
C GLY A 225 -6.68 -9.38 -3.52
N LEU A 226 -7.10 -8.91 -2.34
CA LEU A 226 -6.68 -7.60 -1.84
C LEU A 226 -5.16 -7.54 -1.61
N ASN A 227 -4.51 -8.65 -1.24
CA ASN A 227 -3.06 -8.70 -1.15
C ASN A 227 -2.38 -8.42 -2.51
N ALA A 228 -2.90 -8.98 -3.60
CA ALA A 228 -2.36 -8.73 -4.93
C ALA A 228 -2.60 -7.28 -5.39
N VAL A 229 -3.76 -6.69 -5.06
CA VAL A 229 -4.06 -5.26 -5.28
C VAL A 229 -3.08 -4.35 -4.53
N LEU A 230 -2.83 -4.63 -3.25
CA LEU A 230 -1.83 -3.88 -2.49
C LEU A 230 -0.41 -4.10 -3.06
N GLY A 231 -0.09 -5.31 -3.52
CA GLY A 231 1.16 -5.60 -4.23
C GLY A 231 1.34 -4.75 -5.48
N ALA A 232 0.30 -4.56 -6.29
CA ALA A 232 0.33 -3.67 -7.45
C ALA A 232 0.52 -2.21 -7.05
N THR A 233 -0.12 -1.78 -5.95
CA THR A 233 0.05 -0.45 -5.37
C THR A 233 1.51 -0.20 -4.94
N VAL A 234 2.17 -1.21 -4.38
CA VAL A 234 3.61 -1.17 -4.08
C VAL A 234 4.45 -1.16 -5.36
N ALA A 235 4.08 -1.93 -6.38
CA ALA A 235 4.84 -2.00 -7.63
C ALA A 235 4.88 -0.69 -8.41
N ILE A 236 3.77 0.05 -8.40
CA ILE A 236 3.59 1.33 -9.12
C ILE A 236 4.08 2.52 -8.27
N ARG A 237 4.76 2.28 -7.14
CA ARG A 237 5.36 3.34 -6.31
C ARG A 237 6.44 4.11 -7.06
N ASP A 238 6.78 5.27 -6.51
CA ASP A 238 7.99 5.96 -6.94
C ASP A 238 9.25 5.24 -6.43
N GLN A 239 10.20 4.94 -7.32
CA GLN A 239 11.36 4.10 -7.00
C GLN A 239 12.55 4.87 -6.41
N ASP A 240 12.70 6.17 -6.72
CA ASP A 240 13.77 7.01 -6.17
C ASP A 240 13.19 8.14 -5.32
N PRO A 241 12.99 7.98 -4.00
CA PRO A 241 12.33 8.98 -3.15
C PRO A 241 12.94 10.39 -3.19
N SER A 242 14.16 10.56 -3.73
CA SER A 242 14.81 11.87 -3.90
C SER A 242 14.48 12.57 -5.22
N ASP A 243 13.82 11.89 -6.16
CA ASP A 243 13.44 12.46 -7.44
C ASP A 243 12.26 13.44 -7.26
N PRO A 244 12.43 14.75 -7.55
CA PRO A 244 11.35 15.73 -7.42
C PRO A 244 10.21 15.54 -8.43
N SER A 245 10.36 14.64 -9.42
CA SER A 245 9.29 14.23 -10.34
C SER A 245 8.42 13.10 -9.80
N ASN A 246 8.77 12.51 -8.66
CA ASN A 246 7.96 11.54 -7.96
C ASN A 246 6.63 12.13 -7.49
N ALA A 247 5.57 11.63 -8.08
CA ALA A 247 4.22 12.08 -7.83
C ALA A 247 3.53 11.25 -6.73
N HIS A 248 3.69 9.93 -6.78
CA HIS A 248 2.85 8.93 -6.10
C HIS A 248 3.15 8.75 -4.61
N GLY A 249 4.42 8.89 -4.20
CA GLY A 249 4.89 8.64 -2.84
C GLY A 249 5.38 7.22 -2.59
N SER A 250 5.78 6.94 -1.34
CA SER A 250 6.36 5.65 -0.96
C SER A 250 5.32 4.52 -0.95
N ALA A 251 5.75 3.26 -1.02
CA ALA A 251 4.87 2.10 -0.92
C ALA A 251 4.02 2.13 0.36
N PHE A 252 4.63 2.47 1.50
CA PHE A 252 3.92 2.61 2.76
C PHE A 252 2.84 3.70 2.71
N GLU A 253 3.12 4.85 2.08
CA GLU A 253 2.16 5.94 1.97
C GLU A 253 0.95 5.57 1.12
N ARG A 254 1.22 4.96 -0.05
CA ARG A 254 0.20 4.53 -1.00
C ARG A 254 -0.69 3.44 -0.42
N VAL A 255 -0.10 2.38 0.14
CA VAL A 255 -0.86 1.31 0.80
C VAL A 255 -1.66 1.88 1.98
N THR A 256 -1.07 2.78 2.77
CA THR A 256 -1.80 3.45 3.85
C THR A 256 -3.02 4.22 3.32
N ALA A 257 -2.87 4.94 2.21
CA ALA A 257 -3.98 5.69 1.61
C ALA A 257 -5.11 4.75 1.17
N VAL A 258 -4.80 3.66 0.45
CA VAL A 258 -5.78 2.62 0.09
C VAL A 258 -6.47 2.07 1.34
N GLN A 259 -5.70 1.75 2.39
CA GLN A 259 -6.25 1.22 3.64
C GLN A 259 -7.19 2.20 4.34
N ILE A 260 -6.88 3.50 4.36
CA ILE A 260 -7.76 4.55 4.91
C ILE A 260 -9.07 4.58 4.14
N GLY A 261 -9.04 4.52 2.81
CA GLY A 261 -10.26 4.48 2.01
C GLY A 261 -11.11 3.26 2.27
N TYR A 262 -10.45 2.10 2.37
CA TYR A 262 -11.10 0.83 2.65
C TYR A 262 -11.73 0.83 4.05
N SER A 263 -11.01 1.24 5.10
CA SER A 263 -11.51 1.20 6.48
C SER A 263 -12.45 2.35 6.83
N ASP A 264 -12.08 3.58 6.46
CA ASP A 264 -12.68 4.82 6.96
C ASP A 264 -13.60 5.47 5.91
N GLY A 265 -13.69 4.90 4.72
CA GLY A 265 -14.51 5.37 3.62
C GLY A 265 -14.08 6.75 3.10
N ALA A 266 -14.97 7.39 2.33
CA ALA A 266 -14.70 8.70 1.73
C ALA A 266 -14.46 9.81 2.77
N GLN A 267 -14.95 9.67 4.01
CA GLN A 267 -14.65 10.62 5.08
C GLN A 267 -13.18 10.58 5.49
N GLY A 268 -12.59 9.38 5.57
CA GLY A 268 -11.14 9.22 5.77
C GLY A 268 -10.33 9.93 4.70
N CYS A 269 -10.73 9.78 3.43
CA CYS A 269 -10.03 10.41 2.30
C CYS A 269 -10.01 11.94 2.35
N LYS A 270 -11.05 12.58 2.90
CA LYS A 270 -11.07 14.05 3.09
C LYS A 270 -10.04 14.55 4.10
N THR A 271 -9.57 13.68 4.99
CA THR A 271 -8.56 14.06 6.00
C THR A 271 -7.15 14.11 5.43
N LEU A 272 -6.94 13.55 4.24
CA LEU A 272 -5.65 13.51 3.54
C LEU A 272 -5.30 14.91 3.03
N THR A 273 -4.55 15.63 3.86
CA THR A 273 -4.05 16.99 3.63
C THR A 273 -2.53 17.01 3.80
N THR A 274 -1.87 18.07 3.36
CA THR A 274 -0.42 18.24 3.61
C THR A 274 -0.07 18.12 5.09
N GLN A 275 -0.90 18.69 5.98
CA GLN A 275 -0.69 18.62 7.42
C GLN A 275 -0.82 17.18 7.95
N GLN A 276 -1.85 16.46 7.51
CA GLN A 276 -2.11 15.09 7.96
C GLN A 276 -1.03 14.12 7.42
N ILE A 277 -0.58 14.29 6.18
CA ILE A 277 0.55 13.54 5.62
C ILE A 277 1.83 13.84 6.40
N ALA A 278 2.13 15.11 6.67
CA ALA A 278 3.30 15.47 7.47
C ALA A 278 3.24 14.87 8.89
N GLN A 279 2.06 14.83 9.51
CA GLN A 279 1.85 14.18 10.79
C GLN A 279 2.10 12.67 10.73
N ARG A 280 1.59 11.98 9.69
CA ARG A 280 1.83 10.54 9.50
C ARG A 280 3.29 10.22 9.21
N ARG A 281 3.95 11.04 8.38
CA ARG A 281 5.39 10.94 8.11
C ARG A 281 6.19 11.10 9.39
N GLY A 282 5.82 12.06 10.25
CA GLY A 282 6.48 12.27 11.53
C GLY A 282 7.99 12.42 11.34
N LYS A 283 8.75 11.43 11.81
CA LYS A 283 10.22 11.36 11.69
C LYS A 283 10.71 10.23 10.78
N LEU A 284 9.80 9.57 10.05
CA LEU A 284 10.16 8.56 9.07
C LEU A 284 11.05 9.18 7.98
N PRO A 285 12.13 8.51 7.56
CA PRO A 285 12.95 8.98 6.44
C PRO A 285 12.13 8.91 5.15
N VAL A 286 11.85 10.08 4.56
CA VAL A 286 11.07 10.20 3.30
C VAL A 286 11.95 10.51 2.10
N THR A 287 13.21 10.87 2.33
CA THR A 287 14.25 11.13 1.32
C THR A 287 15.59 10.67 1.89
N PHE A 288 16.54 10.31 1.02
CA PHE A 288 17.90 9.99 1.47
C PHE A 288 18.58 11.21 2.08
N GLU A 289 19.36 11.01 3.14
CA GLU A 289 20.26 12.03 3.66
C GLU A 289 21.38 12.31 2.63
N PRO A 290 21.93 13.53 2.55
CA PRO A 290 22.97 13.85 1.57
C PRO A 290 24.18 12.90 1.63
N GLY A 291 24.40 12.14 0.56
CA GLY A 291 25.48 11.16 0.44
C GLY A 291 25.05 9.72 0.71
N GLU A 292 23.92 9.51 1.39
CA GLU A 292 23.35 8.19 1.69
C GLU A 292 22.92 7.46 0.42
N GLN A 293 22.45 8.18 -0.60
CA GLN A 293 22.06 7.60 -1.89
C GLN A 293 23.22 6.92 -2.65
N PHE A 294 24.46 7.11 -2.21
CA PHE A 294 25.66 6.47 -2.77
C PHE A 294 26.28 5.41 -1.85
N LEU A 295 25.71 5.21 -0.67
CA LEU A 295 26.17 4.20 0.28
C LEU A 295 25.46 2.86 0.01
N PRO A 296 26.15 1.72 0.19
CA PRO A 296 25.46 0.44 0.23
C PRO A 296 24.56 0.36 1.48
N GLN A 297 23.40 -0.28 1.34
CA GLN A 297 22.54 -0.67 2.48
C GLN A 297 23.36 -1.43 3.55
N LEU A 298 22.91 -1.41 4.81
CA LEU A 298 23.62 -2.04 5.91
C LEU A 298 23.67 -3.57 5.69
N PRO A 299 24.85 -4.19 5.56
CA PRO A 299 24.92 -5.61 5.25
C PRO A 299 24.39 -6.43 6.43
N VAL A 300 23.61 -7.46 6.13
CA VAL A 300 23.09 -8.41 7.14
C VAL A 300 24.22 -9.33 7.61
N THR A 301 24.88 -8.93 8.70
CA THR A 301 26.02 -9.63 9.30
C THR A 301 25.83 -9.78 10.80
N VAL A 302 26.65 -10.61 11.45
CA VAL A 302 26.65 -10.74 12.92
C VAL A 302 26.87 -9.39 13.61
N PRO A 303 27.87 -8.56 13.24
CA PRO A 303 28.01 -7.21 13.80
C PRO A 303 26.76 -6.35 13.65
N SER A 304 26.14 -6.31 12.46
CA SER A 304 24.93 -5.51 12.23
C SER A 304 23.76 -5.98 13.10
N LEU A 305 23.57 -7.29 13.22
CA LEU A 305 22.53 -7.88 14.09
C LEU A 305 22.79 -7.61 15.58
N GLN A 306 24.05 -7.50 15.99
CA GLN A 306 24.43 -7.09 17.35
C GLN A 306 24.11 -5.61 17.59
N SER A 307 24.34 -4.73 16.62
CA SER A 307 23.94 -3.32 16.73
C SER A 307 22.42 -3.18 16.82
N VAL A 308 21.68 -3.90 15.95
CA VAL A 308 20.20 -3.93 16.00
C VAL A 308 19.72 -4.44 17.35
N SER A 309 20.30 -5.51 17.91
CA SER A 309 19.88 -6.04 19.22
C SER A 309 20.13 -5.07 20.39
N GLN A 310 21.19 -4.26 20.32
CA GLN A 310 21.45 -3.21 21.31
C GLN A 310 20.42 -2.08 21.24
N VAL A 311 19.94 -1.72 20.04
CA VAL A 311 18.85 -0.76 19.88
C VAL A 311 17.54 -1.36 20.40
N LEU A 312 17.24 -2.61 20.04
CA LEU A 312 16.05 -3.32 20.51
C LEU A 312 15.95 -3.37 22.03
N ALA A 313 17.07 -3.63 22.72
CA ALA A 313 17.14 -3.63 24.18
C ALA A 313 16.90 -2.25 24.83
N ARG A 314 17.17 -1.15 24.09
CA ARG A 314 16.84 0.21 24.52
C ARG A 314 15.37 0.55 24.29
N ILE A 315 14.80 0.11 23.18
CA ILE A 315 13.38 0.33 22.83
C ILE A 315 12.48 -0.48 23.76
N PHE A 316 12.77 -1.77 23.93
CA PHE A 316 12.01 -2.69 24.77
C PHE A 316 12.93 -3.38 25.79
N PRO A 317 13.20 -2.74 26.94
CA PRO A 317 13.98 -3.37 27.99
C PRO A 317 13.24 -4.59 28.54
N LEU A 318 13.95 -5.71 28.70
CA LEU A 318 13.43 -6.99 29.17
C LEU A 318 14.01 -7.36 30.52
N SER A 319 13.19 -7.97 31.38
CA SER A 319 13.62 -8.46 32.69
C SER A 319 14.67 -9.57 32.54
N THR A 320 14.47 -10.45 31.56
CA THR A 320 15.47 -11.45 31.14
C THR A 320 15.74 -11.31 29.64
N PRO A 321 16.85 -10.65 29.24
CA PRO A 321 17.19 -10.52 27.83
C PRO A 321 17.37 -11.88 27.14
N PRO A 322 16.94 -12.04 25.88
CA PRO A 322 17.14 -13.28 25.14
C PRO A 322 18.62 -13.48 24.82
N ARG A 323 19.04 -14.75 24.76
CA ARG A 323 20.33 -15.12 24.16
C ARG A 323 20.22 -15.03 22.65
N PHE A 324 21.25 -14.52 21.98
CA PHE A 324 21.35 -14.56 20.52
C PHE A 324 22.28 -15.71 20.09
N ASP A 325 21.80 -16.53 19.16
CA ASP A 325 22.59 -17.54 18.46
C ASP A 325 22.61 -17.21 16.97
N TYR A 326 23.79 -16.88 16.44
CA TYR A 326 23.96 -16.51 15.04
C TYR A 326 24.47 -17.67 14.17
N SER A 327 24.58 -18.88 14.72
CA SER A 327 25.02 -20.07 13.99
C SER A 327 23.90 -20.76 13.21
N GLY A 328 22.63 -20.48 13.55
CA GLY A 328 21.46 -21.05 12.91
C GLY A 328 20.18 -20.82 13.73
N VAL A 329 19.05 -21.31 13.21
CA VAL A 329 17.78 -21.31 13.97
C VAL A 329 17.81 -22.33 15.11
N VAL A 330 17.13 -22.02 16.21
CA VAL A 330 16.97 -22.95 17.34
C VAL A 330 16.03 -24.08 16.94
N ARG A 331 16.57 -25.27 16.63
CA ARG A 331 15.79 -26.43 16.14
C ARG A 331 15.08 -27.20 17.25
N ASP A 332 15.73 -27.35 18.39
CA ASP A 332 15.21 -28.13 19.52
C ASP A 332 14.50 -27.21 20.52
N CYS A 333 13.29 -26.77 20.17
CA CYS A 333 12.46 -25.96 21.05
C CYS A 333 11.20 -26.73 21.49
N SER A 334 11.10 -27.05 22.79
CA SER A 334 10.02 -27.91 23.32
C SER A 334 8.61 -27.36 23.14
N ASN A 335 8.47 -26.03 23.05
CA ASN A 335 7.17 -25.34 23.08
C ASN A 335 6.94 -24.43 21.85
N ALA A 336 7.77 -24.54 20.81
CA ALA A 336 7.59 -23.75 19.58
C ALA A 336 8.19 -24.45 18.37
N THR A 337 7.58 -24.26 17.20
CA THR A 337 8.14 -24.69 15.93
C THR A 337 9.23 -23.71 15.48
N PRO A 338 10.44 -24.18 15.14
CA PRO A 338 11.49 -23.32 14.59
C PRO A 338 11.06 -22.65 13.29
N THR A 339 11.23 -21.32 13.22
CA THR A 339 10.99 -20.52 12.01
C THR A 339 12.29 -20.13 11.34
N GLU A 340 12.36 -20.24 10.02
CA GLU A 340 13.51 -19.80 9.22
C GLU A 340 13.22 -18.42 8.60
N PRO A 341 14.24 -17.55 8.40
CA PRO A 341 15.64 -17.72 8.79
C PRO A 341 15.95 -17.29 10.25
N VAL A 342 14.95 -16.81 10.99
CA VAL A 342 15.10 -16.39 12.39
C VAL A 342 14.01 -17.03 13.23
N SER A 343 14.36 -17.63 14.37
CA SER A 343 13.43 -18.24 15.33
C SER A 343 13.57 -17.64 16.72
N TYR A 344 12.48 -17.64 17.49
CA TYR A 344 12.51 -17.39 18.93
C TYR A 344 12.05 -18.64 19.67
N CYS A 345 12.89 -19.16 20.57
CA CYS A 345 12.54 -20.28 21.43
C CYS A 345 12.21 -19.80 22.85
N PRO A 346 10.95 -19.88 23.31
CA PRO A 346 10.55 -19.40 24.63
C PRO A 346 11.16 -20.18 25.79
N SER A 347 11.35 -21.50 25.65
CA SER A 347 11.82 -22.36 26.74
C SER A 347 13.28 -22.12 27.13
N THR A 348 14.10 -21.70 26.17
CA THR A 348 15.52 -21.33 26.38
C THR A 348 15.76 -19.84 26.29
N ASN A 349 14.70 -19.04 26.07
CA ASN A 349 14.75 -17.61 25.80
C ASN A 349 15.85 -17.24 24.78
N THR A 350 15.88 -17.93 23.63
CA THR A 350 16.95 -17.80 22.63
C THR A 350 16.39 -17.39 21.27
N ILE A 351 17.01 -16.40 20.64
CA ILE A 351 16.77 -16.01 19.25
C ILE A 351 17.86 -16.62 18.38
N GLY A 352 17.49 -17.58 17.54
CA GLY A 352 18.40 -18.24 16.60
C GLY A 352 18.29 -17.61 15.21
N THR A 353 19.41 -17.33 14.57
CA THR A 353 19.50 -16.65 13.27
C THR A 353 20.39 -17.43 12.32
N ALA A 354 19.84 -17.92 11.22
CA ALA A 354 20.59 -18.42 10.08
C ALA A 354 21.08 -17.24 9.24
N VAL A 355 22.19 -16.61 9.65
CA VAL A 355 22.69 -15.34 9.07
C VAL A 355 22.84 -15.39 7.53
N PRO A 356 23.40 -16.44 6.91
CA PRO A 356 23.49 -16.49 5.44
C PRO A 356 22.13 -16.51 4.74
N ALA A 357 21.14 -17.22 5.30
CA ALA A 357 19.79 -17.28 4.74
C ALA A 357 19.06 -15.95 4.93
N LEU A 358 19.26 -15.29 6.08
CA LEU A 358 18.73 -13.96 6.34
C LEU A 358 19.36 -12.90 5.40
N ALA A 359 20.67 -12.96 5.18
CA ALA A 359 21.37 -12.05 4.27
C ALA A 359 20.93 -12.22 2.81
N GLY A 360 20.60 -13.45 2.39
CA GLY A 360 20.03 -13.70 1.06
C GLY A 360 18.69 -13.01 0.81
N ARG A 361 17.91 -12.70 1.88
CA ARG A 361 16.66 -11.95 1.77
C ARG A 361 16.87 -10.46 1.59
N GLY A 362 17.91 -9.91 2.22
CA GLY A 362 18.26 -8.49 2.07
C GLY A 362 19.07 -8.17 0.82
N ALA A 363 19.41 -9.18 0.03
CA ALA A 363 20.17 -9.00 -1.20
C ALA A 363 19.27 -8.51 -2.35
N PRO A 364 19.75 -7.62 -3.23
CA PRO A 364 19.03 -7.24 -4.44
C PRO A 364 18.70 -8.49 -5.29
N THR A 365 17.44 -8.69 -5.64
CA THR A 365 17.04 -9.77 -6.57
C THR A 365 17.25 -9.32 -8.02
N LYS A 366 17.37 -10.28 -8.94
CA LYS A 366 17.43 -10.00 -10.40
C LYS A 366 16.12 -9.35 -10.91
N ASP A 367 15.02 -9.53 -10.18
CA ASP A 367 13.71 -8.92 -10.47
C ASP A 367 13.66 -7.43 -10.11
N GLY A 368 14.70 -6.86 -9.46
CA GLY A 368 14.84 -5.41 -9.31
C GLY A 368 15.00 -4.65 -10.64
N LEU A 369 15.13 -5.38 -11.76
CA LEU A 369 15.11 -4.84 -13.13
C LEU A 369 13.71 -4.89 -13.77
N ASP A 370 12.72 -5.51 -13.12
CA ASP A 370 11.33 -5.53 -13.57
C ASP A 370 10.63 -4.23 -13.16
N PRO A 371 10.15 -3.40 -14.11
CA PRO A 371 9.45 -2.14 -13.82
C PRO A 371 8.22 -2.28 -12.92
N LEU A 372 7.62 -3.46 -12.84
CA LEU A 372 6.45 -3.75 -11.99
C LEU A 372 6.80 -4.59 -10.75
N SER A 373 8.05 -4.58 -10.28
CA SER A 373 8.41 -5.33 -9.06
C SER A 373 7.75 -4.74 -7.81
N ALA A 374 6.84 -5.54 -7.20
CA ALA A 374 6.35 -5.31 -5.84
C ALA A 374 7.38 -5.71 -4.77
N ALA A 375 8.41 -6.48 -5.14
CA ALA A 375 9.50 -6.80 -4.24
C ALA A 375 10.40 -5.56 -4.10
N VAL A 376 10.21 -4.85 -2.99
CA VAL A 376 11.17 -3.86 -2.50
C VAL A 376 12.22 -4.63 -1.71
N ASN A 377 13.40 -4.78 -2.30
CA ASN A 377 14.49 -5.55 -1.70
C ASN A 377 15.49 -4.60 -1.06
N GLY A 378 15.91 -4.96 0.14
CA GLY A 378 17.04 -4.37 0.82
C GLY A 378 17.15 -4.93 2.23
N ASP A 379 18.08 -4.39 2.99
CA ASP A 379 18.49 -4.91 4.28
C ASP A 379 17.37 -4.93 5.33
N TYR A 380 16.44 -3.98 5.28
CA TYR A 380 15.35 -3.91 6.22
C TYR A 380 14.29 -4.99 6.01
N ASN A 381 14.15 -5.53 4.79
CA ASN A 381 13.38 -6.78 4.55
C ASN A 381 13.87 -7.93 5.44
N ALA A 382 15.18 -7.99 5.69
CA ALA A 382 15.80 -8.97 6.57
C ALA A 382 15.75 -8.53 8.04
N PHE A 383 16.13 -7.29 8.35
CA PHE A 383 16.17 -6.84 9.74
C PHE A 383 14.80 -6.85 10.41
N VAL A 384 13.71 -6.54 9.69
CA VAL A 384 12.36 -6.57 10.25
C VAL A 384 11.94 -7.98 10.68
N ILE A 385 12.40 -9.03 9.99
CA ILE A 385 12.19 -10.43 10.41
C ILE A 385 12.96 -10.72 11.71
N PHE A 386 14.20 -10.24 11.85
CA PHE A 386 14.96 -10.38 13.09
C PHE A 386 14.29 -9.63 14.26
N VAL A 387 13.85 -8.39 14.02
CA VAL A 387 13.07 -7.57 14.96
C VAL A 387 11.82 -8.31 15.42
N SER A 388 11.08 -8.94 14.49
CA SER A 388 9.85 -9.67 14.82
C SER A 388 10.07 -10.78 15.85
N ARG A 389 11.21 -11.49 15.80
CA ARG A 389 11.55 -12.52 16.78
C ARG A 389 11.95 -11.93 18.13
N TYR A 390 12.57 -10.75 18.15
CA TYR A 390 12.82 -10.04 19.40
C TYR A 390 11.53 -9.57 20.07
N VAL A 391 10.56 -9.03 19.33
CA VAL A 391 9.29 -8.60 19.93
C VAL A 391 8.40 -9.77 20.37
N LEU A 392 8.65 -11.00 19.92
CA LEU A 392 8.11 -12.20 20.56
C LEU A 392 8.72 -12.45 21.95
N ALA A 393 10.01 -12.18 22.15
CA ALA A 393 10.62 -12.20 23.47
C ALA A 393 10.04 -11.10 24.39
N VAL A 394 9.72 -9.92 23.83
CA VAL A 394 9.01 -8.85 24.54
C VAL A 394 7.63 -9.32 25.00
N GLN A 395 6.87 -9.98 24.13
CA GLN A 395 5.57 -10.55 24.49
C GLN A 395 5.70 -11.62 25.58
N HIS A 396 6.73 -12.46 25.50
CA HIS A 396 7.00 -13.52 26.48
C HIS A 396 7.33 -12.96 27.87
N ASP A 397 8.25 -11.99 27.95
CA ASP A 397 8.62 -11.32 29.22
C ASP A 397 7.40 -10.69 29.91
N ARG A 398 6.46 -10.20 29.10
CA ARG A 398 5.20 -9.59 29.54
C ARG A 398 4.04 -10.58 29.76
N LYS A 399 4.31 -11.88 29.65
CA LYS A 399 3.33 -12.95 29.86
C LYS A 399 2.12 -12.87 28.90
N LEU A 400 2.33 -12.34 27.70
CA LEU A 400 1.34 -12.32 26.63
C LEU A 400 1.37 -13.64 25.85
N GLY A 401 0.25 -13.98 25.20
CA GLY A 401 0.19 -15.14 24.31
C GLY A 401 1.19 -15.03 23.15
N LEU A 402 1.85 -16.14 22.82
CA LEU A 402 2.84 -16.21 21.73
C LEU A 402 2.32 -16.95 20.49
N THR A 403 1.11 -17.47 20.56
CA THR A 403 0.46 -18.26 19.51
C THR A 403 -0.81 -17.60 19.05
N GLY A 404 -1.18 -17.87 17.80
CA GLY A 404 -2.35 -17.27 17.14
C GLY A 404 -1.91 -16.20 16.15
N ALA A 405 -2.21 -16.41 14.88
CA ALA A 405 -1.83 -15.49 13.81
C ALA A 405 -2.52 -14.12 13.98
N GLU A 406 -3.82 -14.12 14.26
CA GLU A 406 -4.63 -12.89 14.43
C GLU A 406 -4.34 -12.15 15.74
N THR A 407 -3.77 -12.84 16.73
CA THR A 407 -3.45 -12.27 18.04
C THR A 407 -1.95 -12.00 18.16
N ALA A 408 -1.16 -13.00 18.51
CA ALA A 408 0.28 -12.88 18.70
C ALA A 408 1.00 -12.47 17.39
N GLY A 409 0.58 -12.99 16.24
CA GLY A 409 1.17 -12.65 14.93
C GLY A 409 0.98 -11.18 14.55
N LEU A 410 -0.26 -10.69 14.53
CA LEU A 410 -0.55 -9.28 14.26
C LEU A 410 0.05 -8.35 15.33
N ARG A 411 0.04 -8.74 16.61
CA ARG A 411 0.76 -8.00 17.66
C ARG A 411 2.26 -7.91 17.37
N THR A 412 2.86 -8.98 16.85
CA THR A 412 4.28 -9.02 16.46
C THR A 412 4.54 -8.03 15.31
N ALA A 413 3.70 -8.01 14.27
CA ALA A 413 3.80 -7.03 13.20
C ALA A 413 3.68 -5.59 13.73
N CYS A 414 2.70 -5.33 14.59
CA CYS A 414 2.49 -4.02 15.18
C CYS A 414 3.67 -3.57 16.04
N LEU A 415 4.17 -4.41 16.96
CA LEU A 415 5.34 -4.06 17.76
C LEU A 415 6.61 -3.88 16.91
N SER A 416 6.71 -4.59 15.77
CA SER A 416 7.80 -4.37 14.81
C SER A 416 7.71 -2.97 14.19
N GLY A 417 6.50 -2.48 13.86
CA GLY A 417 6.28 -1.11 13.42
C GLY A 417 6.70 -0.04 14.44
N VAL A 418 6.50 -0.32 15.75
CA VAL A 418 7.00 0.56 16.82
C VAL A 418 8.53 0.66 16.79
N VAL A 419 9.21 -0.47 16.57
CA VAL A 419 10.67 -0.50 16.42
C VAL A 419 11.10 0.27 15.17
N THR A 420 10.38 0.12 14.06
CA THR A 420 10.67 0.86 12.82
C THR A 420 10.62 2.37 13.04
N THR A 421 9.60 2.89 13.73
CA THR A 421 9.54 4.31 14.08
C THR A 421 10.72 4.73 14.98
N ALA A 422 11.09 3.91 15.96
CA ALA A 422 12.23 4.22 16.83
C ALA A 422 13.57 4.21 16.08
N LEU A 423 13.76 3.32 15.10
CA LEU A 423 14.95 3.28 14.24
C LEU A 423 15.02 4.47 13.27
N SER A 424 13.91 5.19 13.05
CA SER A 424 13.87 6.39 12.22
C SER A 424 14.34 7.65 12.95
N GLU A 425 14.41 7.61 14.29
CA GLU A 425 14.74 8.77 15.13
C GLU A 425 16.16 9.29 14.88
N PRO A 426 16.36 10.63 14.86
CA PRO A 426 17.69 11.24 14.79
C PRO A 426 18.56 10.78 15.98
N GLY A 427 19.58 9.95 15.71
CA GLY A 427 20.47 9.37 16.72
C GLY A 427 20.31 7.87 16.96
N SER A 428 19.41 7.19 16.23
CA SER A 428 19.45 5.73 16.16
C SER A 428 20.72 5.24 15.45
N ASP A 429 21.25 4.10 15.88
CA ASP A 429 22.36 3.40 15.25
C ASP A 429 22.17 1.87 15.40
N PRO A 430 21.76 1.15 14.33
CA PRO A 430 21.55 1.67 12.97
C PRO A 430 20.31 2.58 12.86
N ARG A 431 20.31 3.46 11.86
CA ARG A 431 19.18 4.34 11.51
C ARG A 431 18.55 3.85 10.21
N LEU A 432 17.23 3.98 10.09
CA LEU A 432 16.55 3.69 8.83
C LEU A 432 16.90 4.71 7.76
N SER A 433 17.05 4.20 6.54
CA SER A 433 17.17 4.97 5.31
C SER A 433 15.80 5.14 4.63
N ALA A 434 15.72 6.03 3.64
CA ALA A 434 14.53 6.12 2.80
C ALA A 434 14.38 4.84 1.95
N GLY A 435 13.22 4.20 2.01
CA GLY A 435 12.94 2.93 1.33
C GLY A 435 12.86 1.72 2.26
N ASP A 436 13.51 1.75 3.43
CA ASP A 436 13.46 0.64 4.40
C ASP A 436 12.03 0.33 4.83
N LEU A 437 11.19 1.35 5.00
CA LEU A 437 9.78 1.17 5.34
C LEU A 437 9.01 0.44 4.23
N ASP A 438 9.34 0.70 2.97
CA ASP A 438 8.74 0.05 1.81
C ASP A 438 9.21 -1.41 1.70
N GLU A 439 10.45 -1.72 2.11
CA GLU A 439 10.97 -3.09 2.22
C GLU A 439 10.20 -3.90 3.28
N ALA A 440 9.84 -3.29 4.40
CA ALA A 440 8.99 -3.93 5.42
C ALA A 440 7.58 -4.20 4.89
N VAL A 441 6.97 -3.26 4.17
CA VAL A 441 5.65 -3.46 3.54
C VAL A 441 5.70 -4.59 2.51
N SER A 442 6.75 -4.64 1.68
CA SER A 442 7.00 -5.73 0.74
C SER A 442 7.13 -7.09 1.43
N GLU A 443 7.86 -7.17 2.55
CA GLU A 443 7.95 -8.39 3.36
C GLU A 443 6.58 -8.82 3.88
N LEU A 444 5.80 -7.87 4.43
CA LEU A 444 4.47 -8.11 4.99
C LEU A 444 3.42 -8.56 3.96
N LEU A 445 3.51 -8.09 2.71
CA LEU A 445 2.60 -8.48 1.63
C LEU A 445 3.00 -9.80 0.95
N SER A 446 4.30 -10.11 0.90
CA SER A 446 4.79 -11.36 0.35
C SER A 446 4.64 -12.51 1.35
N GLU A 447 5.72 -12.89 2.03
CA GLU A 447 5.73 -14.01 2.97
C GLU A 447 5.16 -13.63 4.34
N GLY A 448 5.28 -12.36 4.72
CA GLY A 448 4.83 -11.74 5.97
C GLY A 448 5.27 -12.49 7.22
N ARG A 449 6.51 -13.00 7.20
CA ARG A 449 7.16 -13.64 8.34
C ARG A 449 7.24 -12.68 9.51
N THR A 450 7.37 -11.37 9.29
CA THR A 450 7.30 -10.36 10.37
C THR A 450 6.02 -10.46 11.20
N ALA A 451 4.89 -10.81 10.56
CA ALA A 451 3.59 -10.99 11.22
C ALA A 451 3.36 -12.43 11.75
N GLY A 452 4.39 -13.26 11.76
CA GLY A 452 4.27 -14.65 12.22
C GLY A 452 4.30 -14.76 13.75
N ASP A 453 3.40 -15.57 14.30
CA ASP A 453 3.47 -15.99 15.71
C ASP A 453 4.76 -16.79 16.01
N VAL A 454 4.93 -17.28 17.24
CA VAL A 454 6.16 -18.02 17.61
C VAL A 454 6.40 -19.29 16.80
N ASN A 455 5.35 -19.84 16.18
CA ASN A 455 5.42 -21.02 15.31
C ASN A 455 5.46 -20.66 13.82
N GLY A 456 5.50 -19.37 13.49
CA GLY A 456 5.51 -18.86 12.11
C GLY A 456 4.14 -18.87 11.44
N LYS A 457 3.04 -19.00 12.19
CA LYS A 457 1.69 -18.85 11.61
C LYS A 457 1.41 -17.38 11.35
N VAL A 458 1.03 -17.07 10.12
CA VAL A 458 0.70 -15.72 9.64
C VAL A 458 -0.76 -15.65 9.24
N VAL A 459 -1.34 -14.47 9.35
CA VAL A 459 -2.68 -14.20 8.82
C VAL A 459 -2.59 -14.21 7.29
N PRO A 460 -3.51 -14.90 6.57
CA PRO A 460 -3.47 -14.94 5.11
C PRO A 460 -3.62 -13.57 4.45
N SER A 461 -4.35 -12.66 5.08
CA SER A 461 -4.55 -11.30 4.60
C SER A 461 -3.29 -10.44 4.76
N GLY A 462 -2.64 -10.10 3.65
CA GLY A 462 -1.59 -9.07 3.63
C GLY A 462 -2.08 -7.71 4.09
N TYR A 463 -3.35 -7.38 3.83
CA TYR A 463 -3.97 -6.16 4.35
C TYR A 463 -3.88 -6.09 5.87
N GLN A 464 -4.27 -7.15 6.59
CA GLN A 464 -4.20 -7.18 8.06
C GLN A 464 -2.76 -7.11 8.57
N ARG A 465 -1.82 -7.79 7.89
CA ARG A 465 -0.40 -7.75 8.26
C ARG A 465 0.17 -6.34 8.16
N VAL A 466 -0.12 -5.62 7.06
CA VAL A 466 0.33 -4.23 6.88
C VAL A 466 -0.42 -3.27 7.79
N GLU A 467 -1.73 -3.46 8.01
CA GLU A 467 -2.52 -2.63 8.93
C GLU A 467 -1.97 -2.70 10.36
N ALA A 468 -1.63 -3.90 10.83
CA ALA A 468 -1.04 -4.10 12.14
C ALA A 468 0.32 -3.41 12.26
N PHE A 469 1.21 -3.60 11.28
CA PHE A 469 2.49 -2.90 11.24
C PHE A 469 2.31 -1.37 11.25
N ARG A 470 1.41 -0.85 10.41
CA ARG A 470 1.07 0.58 10.31
C ARG A 470 0.56 1.14 11.64
N THR A 471 -0.30 0.40 12.36
CA THR A 471 -0.75 0.77 13.70
C THR A 471 0.44 1.01 14.62
N GLY A 472 1.44 0.14 14.59
CA GLY A 472 2.67 0.31 15.37
C GLY A 472 3.47 1.53 14.97
N VAL A 473 3.62 1.75 13.67
CA VAL A 473 4.37 2.89 13.11
C VAL A 473 3.73 4.22 13.53
N LEU A 474 2.39 4.33 13.43
CA LEU A 474 1.66 5.59 13.57
C LEU A 474 1.12 5.85 14.99
N GLU A 475 0.71 4.80 15.71
CA GLU A 475 -0.01 4.92 16.98
C GLU A 475 0.76 4.36 18.17
N GLY A 476 1.87 3.65 17.90
CA GLY A 476 2.78 3.16 18.91
C GLY A 476 2.28 1.93 19.69
N GLU A 477 3.07 1.55 20.68
CA GLU A 477 2.91 0.30 21.43
C GLU A 477 1.56 0.16 22.13
N LYS A 478 1.03 1.24 22.70
CA LYS A 478 -0.25 1.19 23.43
C LYS A 478 -1.39 0.74 22.52
N ALA A 479 -1.40 1.17 21.26
CA ALA A 479 -2.38 0.74 20.27
C ALA A 479 -2.21 -0.75 19.96
N CYS A 480 -0.97 -1.22 19.76
CA CYS A 480 -0.66 -2.63 19.53
C CYS A 480 -1.22 -3.54 20.63
N LEU A 481 -0.97 -3.20 21.89
CA LEU A 481 -1.41 -4.00 23.05
C LEU A 481 -2.93 -3.94 23.27
N SER A 482 -3.59 -2.89 22.79
CA SER A 482 -5.04 -2.75 22.90
C SER A 482 -5.78 -3.49 21.79
N ARG A 483 -5.26 -3.48 20.56
CA ARG A 483 -5.91 -4.05 19.37
C ARG A 483 -5.68 -5.56 19.23
N TYR A 484 -4.47 -6.05 19.48
CA TYR A 484 -4.09 -7.44 19.23
C TYR A 484 -3.79 -8.16 20.56
N LYS A 485 -4.84 -8.71 21.19
CA LYS A 485 -4.77 -9.30 22.55
C LYS A 485 -4.44 -10.78 22.55
#